data_AF-A0A916QU15-F1
#
_entry.id   AF-A0A916QU15-F1
#
_cell.length_a   1.000
_cell.length_b   1.000
_cell.length_c   1.000
_cell.angle_alpha   90.00
_cell.angle_beta   90.00
_cell.angle_gamma   90.00
#
_symmetry.space_group_name_H-M   'P 1'
#
loop_
_entity.id
_entity.type
_entity.pdbx_description
1 polymer ?
#
loop_
_entity_poly.entity_id
_entity_poly.type
_entity_poly.pdbx_seq_one_letter_code
_entity_poly.pdbx_strand_id
1 'polypeptide(L)'
;MSANLHTYTIAANTTPFSVTKGGFANFRTGTCIKSSKIKNLISTPKPNANTNAAPTKAQIVWVLRDRFTDEVFTARQDISSNHAALYSELVSDRPLVEEHVYETVSVSMPQAGENSVKGADTQQNKAENRLGIARGTHVMTNRGEVRVENLVVGDRVITRDRGMQEIRWIGSHKVEITRDNAPILFRKGAIKNARDLVVSADQRVVLKGAEAMAVYGVKEVLIPARILVDDVTVIQAVGGEMEFFQIVTDQHEVIYTEAAASESFMPTPENLDLLPENSRDAVLETFPVLRRKPDAYGPCARGFIDA
;
A
#
# COMPACT_ATOMS: atom_id res chain seq x y z
N MET A 1 19.89 33.28 -4.22
CA MET A 1 20.08 32.72 -2.86
C MET A 1 20.08 31.21 -2.99
N SER A 2 21.09 30.50 -2.49
CA SER A 2 21.14 29.04 -2.54
C SER A 2 20.13 28.49 -1.53
N ALA A 3 19.11 27.75 -1.95
CA ALA A 3 18.24 27.03 -1.03
C ALA A 3 19.11 26.03 -0.26
N ASN A 4 19.10 26.10 1.08
CA ASN A 4 19.83 25.17 1.94
C ASN A 4 19.14 23.81 1.87
N LEU A 5 19.56 22.99 0.94
CA LEU A 5 19.07 21.62 0.78
C LEU A 5 19.81 20.69 1.75
N HIS A 6 19.05 19.82 2.40
CA HIS A 6 19.49 18.85 3.39
C HIS A 6 19.32 17.44 2.83
N THR A 7 20.33 16.58 3.01
CA THR A 7 20.29 15.19 2.56
C THR A 7 20.18 14.26 3.77
N TYR A 8 19.31 13.25 3.65
CA TYR A 8 19.06 12.23 4.66
C TYR A 8 19.28 10.84 4.07
N THR A 9 19.97 10.00 4.82
CA THR A 9 20.07 8.57 4.51
C THR A 9 18.90 7.85 5.17
N ILE A 10 18.00 7.30 4.37
CA ILE A 10 16.90 6.46 4.86
C ILE A 10 17.47 5.05 5.13
N ALA A 11 17.37 4.59 6.37
CA ALA A 11 17.79 3.24 6.73
C ALA A 11 16.97 2.20 5.95
N ALA A 12 17.62 1.13 5.52
CA ALA A 12 17.00 0.15 4.63
C ALA A 12 15.74 -0.53 5.22
N ASN A 13 15.46 -0.43 6.52
CA ASN A 13 14.32 -1.09 7.18
C ASN A 13 13.24 -0.11 7.68
N THR A 14 13.38 1.18 7.40
CA THR A 14 12.37 2.18 7.73
C THR A 14 11.61 2.48 6.46
N THR A 15 10.28 2.39 6.48
CA THR A 15 9.44 2.92 5.39
C THR A 15 9.11 4.36 5.78
N PRO A 16 9.89 5.37 5.34
CA PRO A 16 9.76 6.71 5.87
C PRO A 16 8.55 7.45 5.34
N PHE A 17 7.77 6.89 4.40
CA PHE A 17 6.56 7.52 3.85
C PHE A 17 5.59 6.44 3.36
N SER A 18 4.29 6.62 3.63
CA SER A 18 3.26 5.96 2.85
C SER A 18 3.23 6.58 1.46
N VAL A 19 3.03 5.79 0.42
CA VAL A 19 2.90 6.26 -0.98
C VAL A 19 1.47 6.80 -1.24
N THR A 20 0.72 7.09 -0.19
CA THR A 20 -0.66 7.57 -0.25
C THR A 20 -0.77 8.95 0.38
N LYS A 21 -1.68 9.76 -0.16
CA LYS A 21 -2.06 11.03 0.46
C LYS A 21 -2.73 10.74 1.82
N GLY A 22 -2.29 11.43 2.85
CA GLY A 22 -2.74 11.25 4.24
C GLY A 22 -2.00 10.16 5.01
N GLY A 23 -1.07 9.42 4.40
CA GLY A 23 -0.27 8.46 5.16
C GLY A 23 0.77 9.15 6.05
N PHE A 24 1.21 8.45 7.11
CA PHE A 24 2.07 9.02 8.14
C PHE A 24 3.40 8.30 8.24
N ALA A 25 4.42 9.03 8.67
CA ALA A 25 5.70 8.45 9.00
C ALA A 25 6.37 9.09 10.20
N ASN A 26 7.10 8.24 10.92
CA ASN A 26 7.97 8.63 12.02
C ASN A 26 9.42 8.34 11.64
N PHE A 27 10.28 9.35 11.81
CA PHE A 27 11.72 9.19 11.64
C PHE A 27 12.34 8.78 12.96
N ARG A 28 12.85 7.55 13.00
CA ARG A 28 13.72 7.07 14.06
C ARG A 28 15.06 6.74 13.44
N THR A 29 16.07 7.54 13.77
CA THR A 29 17.48 7.43 13.35
C THR A 29 17.77 7.52 11.84
N GLY A 30 18.37 8.65 11.42
CA GLY A 30 19.07 8.83 10.15
C GLY A 30 19.98 10.07 10.23
N THR A 31 21.29 9.89 10.02
CA THR A 31 22.28 10.97 10.10
C THR A 31 22.00 12.03 9.03
N CYS A 32 21.67 13.27 9.44
CA CYS A 32 21.60 14.40 8.51
C CYS A 32 23.01 14.71 8.01
N ILE A 33 23.27 14.54 6.71
CA ILE A 33 24.56 14.91 6.10
C ILE A 33 24.34 16.17 5.26
N LYS A 34 24.92 17.30 5.69
CA LYS A 34 24.98 18.51 4.87
C LYS A 34 26.01 18.31 3.75
N SER A 35 25.57 18.03 2.53
CA SER A 35 26.48 17.89 1.38
C SER A 35 26.54 19.17 0.55
N SER A 36 27.74 19.75 0.45
CA SER A 36 28.08 20.93 -0.37
C SER A 36 28.18 20.66 -1.88
N LYS A 37 27.70 19.51 -2.38
CA LYS A 37 27.79 19.09 -3.80
C LYS A 37 26.54 19.40 -4.65
N ILE A 38 25.69 20.32 -4.22
CA ILE A 38 24.43 20.67 -4.89
C ILE A 38 24.65 21.82 -5.88
N LYS A 39 25.42 21.60 -6.94
CA LYS A 39 25.49 22.55 -8.07
C LYS A 39 24.92 22.02 -9.38
N ASN A 40 24.58 20.74 -9.49
CA ASN A 40 24.14 20.14 -10.75
C ASN A 40 22.66 19.68 -10.81
N LEU A 41 21.84 19.97 -9.78
CA LEU A 41 20.43 19.52 -9.71
C LEU A 41 19.40 20.62 -10.00
N ILE A 42 19.83 21.85 -10.30
CA ILE A 42 18.92 23.00 -10.54
C ILE A 42 19.17 23.66 -11.91
N SER A 43 19.57 22.89 -12.93
CA SER A 43 19.50 23.39 -14.31
C SER A 43 18.32 22.75 -15.03
N THR A 44 17.30 23.55 -15.35
CA THR A 44 16.40 23.22 -16.45
C THR A 44 17.24 23.06 -17.73
N PRO A 45 17.09 21.99 -18.51
CA PRO A 45 17.87 21.87 -19.74
C PRO A 45 17.36 22.90 -20.74
N LYS A 46 18.21 23.86 -21.13
CA LYS A 46 18.06 24.53 -22.43
C LYS A 46 18.31 23.48 -23.52
N PRO A 47 17.55 23.49 -24.63
CA PRO A 47 17.76 22.53 -25.70
C PRO A 47 19.08 22.89 -26.39
N ASN A 48 20.09 22.02 -26.27
CA ASN A 48 21.22 22.04 -27.18
C ASN A 48 21.68 20.62 -27.49
N ALA A 49 21.92 20.41 -28.77
CA ALA A 49 22.21 19.15 -29.41
C ALA A 49 23.56 18.55 -28.98
N ASN A 50 23.59 17.22 -28.97
CA ASN A 50 24.76 16.34 -28.86
C ASN A 50 25.55 16.36 -27.55
N THR A 51 25.14 15.52 -26.60
CA THR A 51 26.04 14.73 -25.75
C THR A 51 25.31 13.46 -25.28
N ASN A 52 26.01 12.32 -25.24
CA ASN A 52 25.50 11.06 -24.71
C ASN A 52 24.98 11.26 -23.27
N ALA A 53 23.66 11.23 -23.10
CA ALA A 53 23.00 11.46 -21.83
C ALA A 53 23.18 10.26 -20.89
N ALA A 54 23.72 10.51 -19.70
CA ALA A 54 23.65 9.57 -18.58
C ALA A 54 22.17 9.23 -18.31
N PRO A 55 21.84 7.98 -17.90
CA PRO A 55 20.47 7.57 -17.71
C PRO A 55 19.79 8.48 -16.69
N THR A 56 18.65 9.04 -17.08
CA THR A 56 17.81 9.93 -16.30
C THR A 56 17.49 9.26 -14.96
N LYS A 57 17.94 9.84 -13.84
CA LYS A 57 17.53 9.36 -12.52
C LYS A 57 16.03 9.59 -12.38
N ALA A 58 15.27 8.51 -12.22
CA ALA A 58 13.86 8.57 -11.87
C ALA A 58 13.75 9.14 -10.44
N GLN A 59 12.90 10.14 -10.20
CA GLN A 59 12.76 10.79 -8.89
C GLN A 59 11.34 10.68 -8.37
N ILE A 60 11.19 10.29 -7.10
CA ILE A 60 9.93 10.44 -6.38
C ILE A 60 9.91 11.82 -5.74
N VAL A 61 8.81 12.55 -5.92
CA VAL A 61 8.59 13.86 -5.29
C VAL A 61 7.52 13.70 -4.22
N TRP A 62 7.86 14.11 -3.01
CA TRP A 62 7.03 14.05 -1.82
C TRP A 62 6.63 15.46 -1.40
N VAL A 63 5.35 15.69 -1.12
CA VAL A 63 4.88 16.88 -0.40
C VAL A 63 4.48 16.40 1.00
N LEU A 64 5.13 16.94 2.01
CA LEU A 64 5.03 16.49 3.39
C LEU A 64 4.54 17.65 4.26
N ARG A 65 3.72 17.34 5.26
CA ARG A 65 3.34 18.25 6.34
C ARG A 65 3.88 17.73 7.66
N ASP A 66 4.65 18.55 8.36
CA ASP A 66 5.04 18.29 9.74
C ASP A 66 3.82 18.51 10.66
N ARG A 67 3.37 17.47 11.38
CA ARG A 67 2.18 17.55 12.24
C ARG A 67 2.40 18.32 13.54
N PHE A 68 3.65 18.62 13.89
CA PHE A 68 3.98 19.43 15.06
C PHE A 68 3.99 20.92 14.73
N THR A 69 4.48 21.29 13.55
CA THR A 69 4.61 22.70 13.13
C THR A 69 3.55 23.13 12.11
N ASP A 70 2.78 22.19 11.57
CA ASP A 70 1.84 22.33 10.44
C ASP A 70 2.49 22.81 9.13
N GLU A 71 3.82 22.82 9.08
CA GLU A 71 4.56 23.31 7.92
C GLU A 71 4.59 22.29 6.78
N VAL A 72 4.35 22.77 5.56
CA VAL A 72 4.37 21.95 4.34
C VAL A 72 5.64 22.21 3.53
N PHE A 73 6.31 21.14 3.09
CA PHE A 73 7.55 21.22 2.33
C PHE A 73 7.69 20.06 1.33
N THR A 74 8.63 20.20 0.40
CA THR A 74 8.89 19.17 -0.63
C THR A 74 10.16 18.41 -0.32
N ALA A 75 10.10 17.08 -0.42
CA ALA A 75 11.27 16.22 -0.39
C ALA A 75 11.37 15.44 -1.71
N ARG A 76 12.58 15.14 -2.14
CA ARG A 76 12.86 14.37 -3.37
C ARG A 76 13.70 13.17 -3.03
N GLN A 77 13.37 12.03 -3.63
CA GLN A 77 14.10 10.80 -3.45
C GLN A 77 14.59 10.32 -4.82
N ASP A 78 15.91 10.18 -4.95
CA ASP A 78 16.52 9.62 -6.16
C ASP A 78 16.28 8.09 -6.19
N ILE A 79 15.78 7.58 -7.31
CA ILE A 79 15.72 6.15 -7.63
C ILE A 79 16.85 5.85 -8.63
N SER A 80 17.77 4.95 -8.26
CA SER A 80 18.81 4.50 -9.18
C SER A 80 18.28 3.40 -10.11
N SER A 81 18.57 3.48 -11.40
CA SER A 81 18.25 2.45 -12.40
C SER A 81 19.00 1.11 -12.20
N ASN A 82 20.07 1.10 -11.41
CA ASN A 82 20.92 -0.07 -11.19
C ASN A 82 20.72 -0.68 -9.80
N HIS A 83 19.58 -1.34 -9.57
CA HIS A 83 19.35 -2.49 -8.64
C HIS A 83 19.97 -2.50 -7.22
N ALA A 84 20.58 -1.43 -6.74
CA ALA A 84 21.27 -1.33 -5.47
C ALA A 84 20.69 -0.16 -4.67
N ALA A 85 19.39 -0.24 -4.39
CA ALA A 85 18.75 0.65 -3.44
C ALA A 85 19.10 0.28 -1.99
N LEU A 86 20.40 0.21 -1.71
CA LEU A 86 20.89 0.09 -0.35
C LEU A 86 20.90 1.45 0.36
N TYR A 87 20.79 2.57 -0.37
CA TYR A 87 20.68 3.91 0.21
C TYR A 87 19.87 4.81 -0.73
N SER A 88 18.59 5.03 -0.44
CA SER A 88 17.87 6.13 -1.08
C SER A 88 18.15 7.41 -0.28
N GLU A 89 18.80 8.38 -0.91
CA GLU A 89 18.99 9.70 -0.34
C GLU A 89 17.71 10.51 -0.52
N LEU A 90 17.15 10.97 0.59
CA LEU A 90 16.08 11.96 0.58
C LEU A 90 16.72 13.34 0.62
N VAL A 91 16.31 14.23 -0.27
CA VAL A 91 16.75 15.62 -0.32
C VAL A 91 15.55 16.50 -0.01
N SER A 92 15.62 17.29 1.05
CA SER A 92 14.58 18.26 1.40
C SER A 92 15.18 19.65 1.56
N ASP A 93 14.39 20.68 1.27
CA ASP A 93 14.71 22.06 1.59
C ASP A 93 14.69 22.35 3.10
N ARG A 94 14.15 21.44 3.91
CA ARG A 94 14.03 21.59 5.37
C ARG A 94 14.64 20.43 6.15
N PRO A 95 15.19 20.71 7.36
CA PRO A 95 15.59 19.69 8.33
C PRO A 95 14.40 18.78 8.71
N LEU A 96 14.52 17.47 8.53
CA LEU A 96 13.64 16.51 9.20
C LEU A 96 14.07 16.41 10.67
N VAL A 97 13.09 16.37 11.57
CA VAL A 97 13.26 16.35 13.02
C VAL A 97 12.93 14.95 13.52
N GLU A 98 13.79 14.44 14.40
CA GLU A 98 13.60 13.13 15.03
C GLU A 98 12.34 13.13 15.91
N GLU A 99 11.61 12.01 15.92
CA GLU A 99 10.30 11.85 16.61
C GLU A 99 9.17 12.78 16.12
N HIS A 100 9.37 13.59 15.07
CA HIS A 100 8.25 14.25 14.39
C HIS A 100 7.48 13.28 13.50
N VAL A 101 6.16 13.51 13.42
CA VAL A 101 5.23 12.79 12.55
C VAL A 101 5.01 13.65 11.31
N TYR A 102 5.25 13.07 10.15
CA TYR A 102 5.02 13.72 8.87
C TYR A 102 3.84 13.08 8.14
N GLU A 103 2.88 13.92 7.73
CA GLU A 103 1.74 13.56 6.90
C GLU A 103 2.10 13.74 5.42
N THR A 104 1.93 12.71 4.60
CA THR A 104 2.09 12.81 3.15
C THR A 104 0.93 13.62 2.57
N VAL A 105 1.17 14.85 2.14
CA VAL A 105 0.15 15.69 1.45
C VAL A 105 -0.06 15.23 0.02
N SER A 106 1.02 14.83 -0.67
CA SER A 106 0.97 14.17 -1.97
C SER A 106 2.30 13.48 -2.29
N VAL A 107 2.25 12.54 -3.24
CA VAL A 107 3.44 11.90 -3.81
C VAL A 107 3.29 11.86 -5.33
N SER A 108 4.40 12.08 -6.04
CA SER A 108 4.49 11.94 -7.49
C SER A 108 5.61 10.97 -7.81
N MET A 109 5.27 9.90 -8.53
CA MET A 109 6.20 8.86 -8.93
C MET A 109 6.51 8.96 -10.43
N PRO A 110 7.73 8.59 -10.85
CA PRO A 110 8.03 8.46 -12.26
C PRO A 110 7.21 7.28 -12.81
N GLN A 111 6.39 7.55 -13.83
CA GLN A 111 5.52 6.53 -14.43
C GLN A 111 6.34 5.38 -15.01
N ALA A 112 6.05 4.15 -14.58
CA ALA A 112 6.36 2.97 -15.37
C ALA A 112 5.43 2.97 -16.60
N GLY A 113 5.98 2.76 -17.79
CA GLY A 113 5.33 3.01 -19.09
C GLY A 113 3.84 2.68 -19.12
N GLU A 114 3.02 3.72 -19.27
CA GLU A 114 1.58 3.61 -19.49
C GLU A 114 1.31 3.04 -20.89
N ASN A 115 0.56 1.94 -20.96
CA ASN A 115 -0.36 1.73 -22.07
C ASN A 115 -1.75 2.15 -21.59
N SER A 116 -2.08 3.44 -21.79
CA SER A 116 -3.38 4.01 -21.43
C SER A 116 -4.50 3.40 -22.29
N VAL A 117 -5.58 2.95 -21.66
CA VAL A 117 -6.91 2.91 -22.30
C VAL A 117 -7.81 3.89 -21.55
N LYS A 118 -8.38 4.85 -22.28
CA LYS A 118 -9.33 5.85 -21.78
C LYS A 118 -10.77 5.35 -21.86
N GLY A 119 -11.59 5.83 -20.92
CA GLY A 119 -13.05 5.93 -21.00
C GLY A 119 -13.69 5.33 -19.74
N ALA A 120 -14.75 5.87 -19.13
CA ALA A 120 -15.48 7.12 -19.26
C ALA A 120 -16.25 7.29 -17.92
N ASP A 121 -16.71 8.50 -17.66
CA ASP A 121 -17.44 8.93 -16.46
C ASP A 121 -18.74 8.15 -16.22
N THR A 122 -18.93 7.56 -15.03
CA THR A 122 -20.27 7.29 -14.46
C THR A 122 -20.18 7.14 -12.93
N GLN A 123 -20.35 8.26 -12.22
CA GLN A 123 -20.77 8.26 -10.82
C GLN A 123 -22.17 7.64 -10.69
N GLN A 124 -22.33 6.31 -10.56
CA GLN A 124 -23.46 5.70 -9.83
C GLN A 124 -23.40 4.17 -9.63
N ASN A 125 -22.25 3.51 -9.71
CA ASN A 125 -22.09 2.11 -9.27
C ASN A 125 -20.85 2.05 -8.38
N LYS A 126 -21.00 2.34 -7.07
CA LYS A 126 -19.94 2.12 -6.08
C LYS A 126 -19.79 0.60 -5.99
N ALA A 127 -18.97 0.03 -6.87
CA ALA A 127 -18.89 -1.40 -7.15
C ALA A 127 -18.92 -2.19 -5.84
N GLU A 128 -20.01 -2.92 -5.61
CA GLU A 128 -20.13 -3.88 -4.53
C GLU A 128 -18.94 -4.84 -4.67
N ASN A 129 -18.20 -5.02 -3.56
CA ASN A 129 -17.04 -5.91 -3.43
C ASN A 129 -15.71 -5.46 -4.09
N ARG A 130 -15.05 -4.50 -3.45
CA ARG A 130 -13.66 -4.12 -3.78
C ARG A 130 -12.61 -4.66 -2.83
N LEU A 131 -12.99 -5.11 -1.63
CA LEU A 131 -12.07 -5.63 -0.61
C LEU A 131 -12.53 -7.00 -0.10
N GLY A 132 -11.62 -7.95 -0.03
CA GLY A 132 -11.89 -9.29 0.50
C GLY A 132 -11.11 -10.40 -0.20
N ILE A 133 -11.13 -11.56 0.46
CA ILE A 133 -10.53 -12.80 -0.03
C ILE A 133 -11.63 -13.82 -0.35
N ALA A 134 -11.51 -14.53 -1.46
CA ALA A 134 -12.57 -15.42 -1.91
C ALA A 134 -12.74 -16.64 -1.00
N ARG A 135 -13.97 -17.15 -0.93
CA ARG A 135 -14.29 -18.45 -0.31
C ARG A 135 -13.33 -19.55 -0.75
N GLY A 136 -12.94 -20.41 0.18
CA GLY A 136 -12.00 -21.51 -0.05
C GLY A 136 -10.53 -21.13 0.12
N THR A 137 -10.22 -19.83 0.20
CA THR A 137 -8.87 -19.33 0.51
C THR A 137 -8.41 -19.81 1.87
N HIS A 138 -7.23 -20.42 1.94
CA HIS A 138 -6.62 -20.85 3.20
C HIS A 138 -5.90 -19.68 3.87
N VAL A 139 -6.19 -19.46 5.15
CA VAL A 139 -5.54 -18.49 6.01
C VAL A 139 -4.65 -19.22 7.01
N MET A 140 -3.43 -18.74 7.22
CA MET A 140 -2.55 -19.33 8.23
C MET A 140 -3.01 -18.97 9.65
N THR A 141 -3.23 -19.99 10.47
CA THR A 141 -3.69 -19.84 11.86
C THR A 141 -2.83 -20.65 12.82
N ASN A 142 -3.11 -20.54 14.12
CA ASN A 142 -2.55 -21.43 15.14
C ASN A 142 -2.97 -22.92 15.01
N ARG A 143 -4.02 -23.21 14.22
CA ARG A 143 -4.50 -24.57 13.94
C ARG A 143 -4.01 -25.12 12.58
N GLY A 144 -3.08 -24.42 11.94
CA GLY A 144 -2.64 -24.69 10.57
C GLY A 144 -3.37 -23.80 9.55
N GLU A 145 -3.35 -24.21 8.29
CA GLU A 145 -4.05 -23.52 7.19
C GLU A 145 -5.55 -23.86 7.25
N VAL A 146 -6.39 -22.87 7.56
CA VAL A 146 -7.84 -23.01 7.69
C VAL A 146 -8.52 -22.21 6.58
N ARG A 147 -9.51 -22.80 5.91
CA ARG A 147 -10.30 -22.06 4.91
C ARG A 147 -11.03 -20.90 5.55
N VAL A 148 -11.07 -19.77 4.88
CA VAL A 148 -11.62 -18.52 5.40
C VAL A 148 -13.08 -18.66 5.87
N GLU A 149 -13.90 -19.47 5.17
CA GLU A 149 -15.29 -19.72 5.57
C GLU A 149 -15.47 -20.53 6.86
N ASN A 150 -14.38 -21.14 7.37
CA ASN A 150 -14.38 -21.93 8.60
C ASN A 150 -13.74 -21.17 9.78
N LEU A 151 -13.28 -19.95 9.56
CA LEU A 151 -12.76 -19.09 10.62
C LEU A 151 -13.92 -18.46 11.41
N VAL A 152 -13.72 -18.29 12.71
CA VAL A 152 -14.68 -17.64 13.59
C VAL A 152 -14.00 -16.56 14.43
N VAL A 153 -14.79 -15.63 14.97
CA VAL A 153 -14.30 -14.66 15.96
C VAL A 153 -13.64 -15.40 17.13
N GLY A 154 -12.47 -14.92 17.57
CA GLY A 154 -11.64 -15.58 18.57
C GLY A 154 -10.58 -16.53 18.02
N ASP A 155 -10.67 -16.97 16.76
CA ASP A 155 -9.56 -17.66 16.10
C ASP A 155 -8.34 -16.72 15.99
N ARG A 156 -7.14 -17.30 15.92
CA ARG A 156 -5.90 -16.54 15.84
C ARG A 156 -5.20 -16.76 14.50
N VAL A 157 -5.05 -15.68 13.74
CA VAL A 157 -4.33 -15.65 12.46
C VAL A 157 -2.87 -15.31 12.68
N ILE A 158 -1.98 -15.91 11.90
CA ILE A 158 -0.56 -15.54 11.88
C ILE A 158 -0.42 -14.21 11.15
N THR A 159 0.21 -13.23 11.79
CA THR A 159 0.54 -11.94 11.19
C THR A 159 2.03 -11.75 11.06
N ARG A 160 2.43 -10.84 10.17
CA ARG A 160 3.84 -10.59 9.83
C ARG A 160 4.63 -9.96 10.98
N ASP A 161 4.01 -9.05 11.73
CA ASP A 161 4.73 -8.15 12.64
C ASP A 161 4.44 -8.41 14.12
N ARG A 162 3.22 -8.84 14.44
CA ARG A 162 2.72 -8.92 15.82
C ARG A 162 2.40 -10.35 16.25
N GLY A 163 2.97 -11.33 15.56
CA GLY A 163 2.75 -12.74 15.84
C GLY A 163 1.29 -13.14 15.58
N MET A 164 0.71 -13.96 16.45
CA MET A 164 -0.67 -14.41 16.28
C MET A 164 -1.68 -13.39 16.84
N GLN A 165 -2.55 -12.86 15.97
CA GLN A 165 -3.58 -11.88 16.35
C GLN A 165 -4.97 -12.51 16.30
N GLU A 166 -5.83 -12.10 17.24
CA GLU A 166 -7.19 -12.60 17.35
C GLU A 166 -8.09 -11.93 16.30
N ILE A 167 -8.94 -12.72 15.64
CA ILE A 167 -10.01 -12.22 14.79
C ILE A 167 -11.06 -11.59 15.69
N ARG A 168 -11.23 -10.28 15.58
CA ARG A 168 -12.26 -9.51 16.29
C ARG A 168 -13.59 -9.50 15.55
N TRP A 169 -13.53 -9.54 14.23
CA TRP A 169 -14.68 -9.68 13.38
C TRP A 169 -14.30 -10.38 12.08
N ILE A 170 -15.19 -11.25 11.59
CA ILE A 170 -15.11 -11.83 10.26
C ILE A 170 -16.51 -11.81 9.66
N GLY A 171 -16.62 -11.31 8.44
CA GLY A 171 -17.87 -11.28 7.70
C GLY A 171 -17.65 -11.67 6.25
N SER A 172 -18.72 -12.05 5.58
CA SER A 172 -18.73 -12.33 4.15
C SER A 172 -19.95 -11.75 3.48
N HIS A 173 -19.86 -11.60 2.16
CA HIS A 173 -20.99 -11.30 1.32
C HIS A 173 -20.82 -11.94 -0.05
N LYS A 174 -21.94 -12.35 -0.64
CA LYS A 174 -22.03 -12.90 -1.99
C LYS A 174 -22.29 -11.79 -2.98
N VAL A 175 -21.63 -11.89 -4.14
CA VAL A 175 -21.61 -10.84 -5.15
C VAL A 175 -21.66 -11.49 -6.52
N GLU A 176 -22.47 -10.93 -7.40
CA GLU A 176 -22.46 -11.27 -8.81
C GLU A 176 -21.26 -10.61 -9.51
N ILE A 177 -20.48 -11.41 -10.24
CA ILE A 177 -19.23 -10.98 -10.84
C ILE A 177 -19.46 -10.49 -12.26
N THR A 178 -19.34 -9.17 -12.40
CA THR A 178 -19.36 -8.42 -13.65
C THR A 178 -17.92 -8.04 -14.05
N ARG A 179 -17.78 -7.30 -15.15
CA ARG A 179 -16.47 -6.73 -15.55
C ARG A 179 -16.01 -5.63 -14.59
N ASP A 180 -16.94 -4.87 -14.01
CA ASP A 180 -16.62 -3.68 -13.21
C ASP A 180 -16.14 -4.01 -11.79
N ASN A 181 -16.52 -5.19 -11.28
CA ASN A 181 -16.10 -5.74 -9.99
C ASN A 181 -15.34 -7.07 -10.14
N ALA A 182 -14.72 -7.29 -11.31
CA ALA A 182 -14.00 -8.52 -11.60
C ALA A 182 -12.86 -8.75 -10.58
N PRO A 183 -12.88 -9.86 -9.81
CA PRO A 183 -11.81 -10.21 -8.90
C PRO A 183 -10.54 -10.58 -9.66
N ILE A 184 -9.43 -10.57 -8.93
CA ILE A 184 -8.11 -10.91 -9.44
C ILE A 184 -7.74 -12.32 -8.99
N LEU A 185 -7.46 -13.17 -9.97
CA LEU A 185 -6.85 -14.47 -9.76
C LEU A 185 -5.33 -14.35 -9.88
N PHE A 186 -4.64 -14.65 -8.79
CA PHE A 186 -3.22 -14.96 -8.77
C PHE A 186 -3.07 -16.48 -8.96
N ARG A 187 -2.53 -16.91 -10.10
CA ARG A 187 -2.15 -18.32 -10.27
C ARG A 187 -1.10 -18.70 -9.24
N LYS A 188 -1.05 -19.98 -8.87
CA LYS A 188 -0.04 -20.53 -7.97
C LYS A 188 1.35 -20.02 -8.32
N GLY A 189 2.04 -19.44 -7.34
CA GLY A 189 3.40 -18.94 -7.46
C GLY A 189 3.55 -17.51 -8.00
N ALA A 190 2.49 -16.88 -8.54
CA ALA A 190 2.55 -15.53 -9.10
C ALA A 190 3.11 -14.51 -8.10
N ILE A 191 2.64 -14.57 -6.85
CA ILE A 191 3.14 -13.77 -5.72
C ILE A 191 3.73 -14.65 -4.62
N LYS A 192 4.27 -15.81 -5.00
CA LYS A 192 4.74 -16.88 -4.08
C LYS A 192 3.63 -17.51 -3.23
N ASN A 193 2.38 -17.34 -3.64
CA ASN A 193 1.22 -18.07 -3.13
C ASN A 193 1.37 -19.59 -3.41
N ALA A 194 1.03 -20.42 -2.43
CA ALA A 194 1.14 -21.87 -2.48
C ALA A 194 0.08 -22.53 -3.38
N ARG A 195 -1.08 -21.88 -3.55
CA ARG A 195 -2.21 -22.28 -4.40
C ARG A 195 -2.76 -21.05 -5.12
N ASP A 196 -3.64 -21.27 -6.09
CA ASP A 196 -4.38 -20.19 -6.72
C ASP A 196 -5.12 -19.36 -5.65
N LEU A 197 -4.95 -18.03 -5.72
CA LEU A 197 -5.53 -17.08 -4.77
C LEU A 197 -6.44 -16.12 -5.54
N VAL A 198 -7.70 -16.03 -5.14
CA VAL A 198 -8.67 -15.09 -5.71
C VAL A 198 -9.04 -14.05 -4.68
N VAL A 199 -8.93 -12.78 -5.05
CA VAL A 199 -9.23 -11.64 -4.18
C VAL A 199 -9.99 -10.55 -4.94
N SER A 200 -10.72 -9.71 -4.20
CA SER A 200 -11.38 -8.54 -4.79
C SER A 200 -10.35 -7.56 -5.36
N ALA A 201 -10.74 -6.74 -6.33
CA ALA A 201 -9.81 -5.94 -7.13
C ALA A 201 -8.90 -4.97 -6.33
N ASP A 202 -9.40 -4.41 -5.23
CA ASP A 202 -8.64 -3.50 -4.37
C ASP A 202 -8.06 -4.17 -3.13
N GLN A 203 -8.29 -5.48 -2.92
CA GLN A 203 -7.64 -6.22 -1.85
C GLN A 203 -6.12 -6.10 -2.03
N ARG A 204 -5.43 -5.55 -1.03
CA ARG A 204 -4.00 -5.34 -1.16
C ARG A 204 -3.21 -6.59 -0.78
N VAL A 205 -2.22 -6.89 -1.61
CA VAL A 205 -1.19 -7.91 -1.37
C VAL A 205 0.15 -7.23 -1.12
N VAL A 206 1.08 -7.92 -0.47
CA VAL A 206 2.41 -7.37 -0.23
C VAL A 206 3.31 -7.64 -1.43
N LEU A 207 3.66 -6.58 -2.15
CA LEU A 207 4.79 -6.59 -3.08
C LEU A 207 6.07 -6.37 -2.28
N LYS A 208 7.12 -7.16 -2.52
CA LYS A 208 8.38 -7.05 -1.75
C LYS A 208 9.62 -7.40 -2.56
N GLY A 209 10.78 -6.99 -2.05
CA GLY A 209 12.08 -7.33 -2.61
C GLY A 209 12.47 -6.45 -3.78
N ALA A 210 13.17 -7.03 -4.76
CA ALA A 210 13.75 -6.28 -5.88
C ALA A 210 12.69 -5.51 -6.69
N GLU A 211 11.49 -6.07 -6.85
CA GLU A 211 10.40 -5.46 -7.60
C GLU A 211 9.78 -4.26 -6.88
N ALA A 212 9.38 -4.42 -5.62
CA ALA A 212 8.89 -3.30 -4.79
C ALA A 212 9.92 -2.17 -4.73
N MET A 213 11.19 -2.55 -4.68
CA MET A 213 12.26 -1.57 -4.64
C MET A 213 12.46 -0.85 -5.97
N ALA A 214 12.50 -1.58 -7.08
CA ALA A 214 12.69 -1.00 -8.41
C ALA A 214 11.55 -0.03 -8.78
N VAL A 215 10.31 -0.35 -8.40
CA VAL A 215 9.12 0.41 -8.79
C VAL A 215 8.77 1.50 -7.76
N TYR A 216 8.85 1.18 -6.46
CA TYR A 216 8.31 2.04 -5.41
C TYR A 216 9.35 2.60 -4.45
N GLY A 217 10.64 2.23 -4.59
CA GLY A 217 11.68 2.72 -3.69
C GLY A 217 11.52 2.23 -2.25
N VAL A 218 10.73 1.17 -2.01
CA VAL A 218 10.46 0.60 -0.68
C VAL A 218 10.63 -0.92 -0.66
N LYS A 219 11.07 -1.49 0.47
CA LYS A 219 11.33 -2.95 0.57
C LYS A 219 10.08 -3.79 0.43
N GLU A 220 8.98 -3.29 0.95
CA GLU A 220 7.67 -3.89 0.83
C GLU A 220 6.58 -2.82 0.88
N VAL A 221 5.50 -3.06 0.14
CA VAL A 221 4.35 -2.16 0.02
C VAL A 221 3.09 -2.98 -0.16
N LEU A 222 1.99 -2.49 0.39
CA LEU A 222 0.66 -3.03 0.08
C LEU A 222 0.18 -2.46 -1.25
N ILE A 223 -0.09 -3.33 -2.23
CA ILE A 223 -0.53 -2.94 -3.56
C ILE A 223 -1.88 -3.57 -3.90
N PRO A 224 -2.86 -2.79 -4.39
CA PRO A 224 -4.13 -3.30 -4.90
C PRO A 224 -3.90 -4.39 -5.94
N ALA A 225 -4.58 -5.52 -5.81
CA ALA A 225 -4.42 -6.67 -6.68
C ALA A 225 -4.55 -6.33 -8.18
N ARG A 226 -5.48 -5.41 -8.53
CA ARG A 226 -5.72 -5.00 -9.91
C ARG A 226 -4.53 -4.33 -10.61
N ILE A 227 -3.60 -3.75 -9.85
CA ILE A 227 -2.41 -3.11 -10.42
C ILE A 227 -1.39 -4.16 -10.88
N LEU A 228 -1.46 -5.38 -10.34
CA LEU A 228 -0.55 -6.47 -10.66
C LEU A 228 -1.00 -7.33 -11.85
N VAL A 229 -2.11 -6.98 -12.52
CA VAL A 229 -2.64 -7.75 -13.66
C VAL A 229 -1.62 -7.72 -14.81
N ASP A 230 -1.20 -8.90 -15.24
CA ASP A 230 -0.21 -9.11 -16.31
C ASP A 230 -0.78 -9.92 -17.49
N ASP A 231 -2.06 -10.29 -17.43
CA ASP A 231 -2.77 -11.16 -18.39
C ASP A 231 -2.18 -12.57 -18.57
N VAL A 232 -1.20 -12.95 -17.74
CA VAL A 232 -0.49 -14.24 -17.81
C VAL A 232 -0.61 -14.99 -16.49
N THR A 233 -0.08 -14.49 -15.39
CA THR A 233 -0.10 -15.17 -14.09
C THR A 233 -1.04 -14.51 -13.08
N VAL A 234 -1.41 -13.26 -13.33
CA VAL A 234 -2.35 -12.46 -12.56
C VAL A 234 -3.42 -11.94 -13.53
N ILE A 235 -4.63 -12.46 -13.41
CA ILE A 235 -5.69 -12.22 -14.40
C ILE A 235 -7.01 -11.82 -13.73
N GLN A 236 -7.84 -11.07 -14.46
CA GLN A 236 -9.21 -10.83 -14.04
C GLN A 236 -10.06 -12.09 -14.25
N ALA A 237 -10.78 -12.52 -13.22
CA ALA A 237 -11.78 -13.57 -13.31
C ALA A 237 -13.17 -12.92 -13.47
N VAL A 238 -13.92 -13.32 -14.49
CA VAL A 238 -15.24 -12.74 -14.80
C VAL A 238 -16.31 -13.82 -14.85
N GLY A 239 -17.51 -13.46 -14.36
CA GLY A 239 -18.71 -14.29 -14.39
C GLY A 239 -18.94 -15.12 -13.13
N GLY A 240 -20.21 -15.49 -12.92
CA GLY A 240 -20.68 -16.27 -11.78
C GLY A 240 -20.95 -15.43 -10.54
N GLU A 241 -21.28 -16.11 -9.44
CA GLU A 241 -21.39 -15.54 -8.10
C GLU A 241 -20.16 -15.98 -7.29
N MET A 242 -19.56 -15.06 -6.54
CA MET A 242 -18.49 -15.37 -5.59
C MET A 242 -18.81 -14.79 -4.22
N GLU A 243 -18.28 -15.43 -3.18
CA GLU A 243 -18.38 -14.96 -1.80
C GLU A 243 -17.00 -14.49 -1.31
N PHE A 244 -16.94 -13.26 -0.80
CA PHE A 244 -15.70 -12.64 -0.30
C PHE A 244 -15.79 -12.38 1.19
N PHE A 245 -14.66 -12.63 1.86
CA PHE A 245 -14.51 -12.55 3.30
C PHE A 245 -13.59 -11.40 3.69
N GLN A 246 -13.92 -10.72 4.78
CA GLN A 246 -13.13 -9.66 5.38
C GLN A 246 -12.79 -10.06 6.83
N ILE A 247 -11.51 -9.98 7.19
CA ILE A 247 -11.01 -10.32 8.54
C ILE A 247 -10.52 -9.05 9.22
N VAL A 248 -11.06 -8.73 10.39
CA VAL A 248 -10.67 -7.58 11.22
C VAL A 248 -10.04 -8.09 12.51
N THR A 249 -8.93 -7.48 12.91
CA THR A 249 -8.22 -7.78 14.16
C THR A 249 -8.18 -6.54 15.06
N ASP A 250 -7.37 -6.52 16.11
CA ASP A 250 -7.24 -5.32 16.96
C ASP A 250 -6.65 -4.11 16.22
N GLN A 251 -5.85 -4.36 15.18
CA GLN A 251 -5.23 -3.35 14.33
C GLN A 251 -5.21 -3.83 12.88
N HIS A 252 -4.78 -2.97 11.96
CA HIS A 252 -4.53 -3.40 10.58
C HIS A 252 -3.29 -4.30 10.56
N GLU A 253 -3.40 -5.51 9.99
CA GLU A 253 -2.36 -6.53 9.97
C GLU A 253 -2.00 -6.96 8.54
N VAL A 254 -0.77 -7.43 8.35
CA VAL A 254 -0.44 -8.29 7.21
C VAL A 254 -0.62 -9.74 7.63
N ILE A 255 -1.59 -10.42 7.02
CA ILE A 255 -1.92 -11.84 7.23
C ILE A 255 -1.40 -12.70 6.06
N TYR A 256 -1.50 -14.02 6.20
CA TYR A 256 -1.07 -14.96 5.17
C TYR A 256 -2.25 -15.74 4.60
N THR A 257 -2.51 -15.51 3.31
CA THR A 257 -3.57 -16.15 2.51
C THR A 257 -2.95 -16.94 1.38
N GLU A 258 -3.20 -18.24 1.32
CA GLU A 258 -2.47 -19.18 0.44
C GLU A 258 -0.95 -19.01 0.56
N ALA A 259 -0.43 -18.81 1.79
CA ALA A 259 0.96 -18.51 2.11
C ALA A 259 1.53 -17.19 1.51
N ALA A 260 0.76 -16.44 0.71
CA ALA A 260 1.11 -15.10 0.28
C ALA A 260 0.68 -14.06 1.34
N ALA A 261 1.46 -12.99 1.46
CA ALA A 261 1.17 -11.92 2.40
C ALA A 261 0.13 -10.96 1.81
N SER A 262 -0.95 -10.72 2.54
CA SER A 262 -2.06 -9.84 2.16
C SER A 262 -2.57 -9.05 3.37
N GLU A 263 -3.33 -7.99 3.12
CA GLU A 263 -3.85 -7.14 4.18
C GLU A 263 -5.07 -7.75 4.89
N SER A 264 -5.18 -7.53 6.21
CA SER A 264 -6.46 -7.69 6.90
C SER A 264 -7.37 -6.50 6.57
N PHE A 265 -8.68 -6.63 6.78
CA PHE A 265 -9.59 -5.52 6.54
C PHE A 265 -9.33 -4.37 7.52
N MET A 266 -9.23 -3.16 6.98
CA MET A 266 -9.09 -1.93 7.76
C MET A 266 -10.40 -1.13 7.69
N PRO A 267 -11.13 -0.95 8.81
CA PRO A 267 -12.43 -0.31 8.86
C PRO A 267 -12.35 1.22 8.83
N THR A 268 -11.79 1.78 7.76
CA THR A 268 -11.92 3.23 7.48
C THR A 268 -13.34 3.55 7.03
N PRO A 269 -13.81 4.82 7.10
CA PRO A 269 -15.12 5.20 6.55
C PRO A 269 -15.35 4.73 5.12
N GLU A 270 -14.34 4.89 4.26
CA GLU A 270 -14.42 4.53 2.85
C GLU A 270 -14.58 3.01 2.68
N ASN A 271 -13.85 2.22 3.46
CA ASN A 271 -13.91 0.76 3.39
C ASN A 271 -15.19 0.20 4.02
N LEU A 272 -15.67 0.81 5.12
CA LEU A 272 -16.92 0.45 5.78
C LEU A 272 -18.13 0.66 4.86
N ASP A 273 -18.10 1.69 4.01
CA ASP A 273 -19.13 1.92 3.00
C ASP A 273 -19.15 0.86 1.88
N LEU A 274 -18.12 0.02 1.76
CA LEU A 274 -18.08 -1.08 0.79
C LEU A 274 -18.74 -2.35 1.34
N LEU A 275 -19.05 -2.39 2.64
CA LEU A 275 -19.70 -3.52 3.27
C LEU A 275 -21.23 -3.38 3.19
N PRO A 276 -21.97 -4.51 3.13
CA PRO A 276 -23.40 -4.51 3.43
C PRO A 276 -23.70 -3.83 4.77
N GLU A 277 -24.85 -3.17 4.88
CA GLU A 277 -25.22 -2.37 6.06
C GLU A 277 -25.14 -3.16 7.37
N ASN A 278 -25.64 -4.40 7.39
CA ASN A 278 -25.54 -5.29 8.55
C ASN A 278 -24.08 -5.62 8.93
N SER A 279 -23.21 -5.83 7.94
CA SER A 279 -21.78 -6.08 8.17
C SER A 279 -21.07 -4.84 8.69
N ARG A 280 -21.35 -3.66 8.12
CA ARG A 280 -20.85 -2.37 8.61
C ARG A 280 -21.24 -2.15 10.07
N ASP A 281 -22.51 -2.35 10.40
CA ASP A 281 -23.02 -2.12 11.74
C ASP A 281 -22.40 -3.10 12.75
N ALA A 282 -22.20 -4.37 12.37
CA ALA A 282 -21.51 -5.36 13.18
C ALA A 282 -20.04 -5.00 13.45
N VAL A 283 -19.32 -4.46 12.45
CA VAL A 283 -17.95 -3.94 12.66
C VAL A 283 -17.99 -2.76 13.63
N LEU A 284 -18.93 -1.83 13.48
CA LEU A 284 -19.07 -0.68 14.38
C LEU A 284 -19.51 -1.09 15.79
N GLU A 285 -20.28 -2.16 15.97
CA GLU A 285 -20.57 -2.75 17.29
C GLU A 285 -19.33 -3.36 17.92
N THR A 286 -18.48 -4.02 17.12
CA THR A 286 -17.19 -4.57 17.57
C THR A 286 -16.22 -3.46 17.96
N PHE A 287 -16.23 -2.33 17.23
CA PHE A 287 -15.37 -1.16 17.47
C PHE A 287 -16.20 0.13 17.64
N PRO A 288 -16.91 0.32 18.78
CA PRO A 288 -17.83 1.44 18.97
C PRO A 288 -17.18 2.82 18.83
N VAL A 289 -15.88 2.93 19.12
CA VAL A 289 -15.11 4.17 19.00
C VAL A 289 -15.10 4.72 17.56
N LEU A 290 -15.17 3.85 16.55
CA LEU A 290 -15.10 4.25 15.14
C LEU A 290 -16.31 5.07 14.69
N ARG A 291 -17.46 4.95 15.37
CA ARG A 291 -18.63 5.81 15.11
C ARG A 291 -18.37 7.28 15.39
N ARG A 292 -17.44 7.59 16.32
CA ARG A 292 -17.15 8.96 16.76
C ARG A 292 -15.79 9.44 16.26
N LYS A 293 -14.84 8.52 16.14
CA LYS A 293 -13.46 8.80 15.79
C LYS A 293 -12.97 7.75 14.78
N PRO A 294 -13.18 7.97 13.47
CA PRO A 294 -12.85 6.97 12.45
C PRO A 294 -11.36 6.60 12.35
N ASP A 295 -10.48 7.53 12.72
CA ASP A 295 -9.02 7.33 12.79
C ASP A 295 -8.57 6.54 14.03
N ALA A 296 -9.48 6.18 14.94
CA ALA A 296 -9.15 5.49 16.19
C ALA A 296 -8.73 4.02 16.01
N TYR A 297 -8.93 3.41 14.83
CA TYR A 297 -8.51 2.03 14.57
C TYR A 297 -6.98 1.87 14.56
N GLY A 298 -6.25 2.96 14.29
CA GLY A 298 -4.79 2.97 14.24
C GLY A 298 -4.23 2.97 12.82
N PRO A 299 -2.90 2.94 12.69
CA PRO A 299 -2.22 3.08 11.39
C PRO A 299 -2.34 1.81 10.55
N CYS A 300 -2.11 1.94 9.24
CA CYS A 300 -1.94 0.78 8.38
C CYS A 300 -0.72 -0.07 8.80
N ALA A 301 -0.80 -1.39 8.61
CA ALA A 301 0.32 -2.30 8.87
C ALA A 301 1.58 -1.93 8.06
N ARG A 302 1.36 -1.38 6.86
CA ARG A 302 2.39 -0.96 5.91
C ARG A 302 1.93 0.26 5.11
N GLY A 303 2.90 0.95 4.52
CA GLY A 303 2.62 1.89 3.43
C GLY A 303 1.93 1.15 2.29
N PHE A 304 1.00 1.82 1.63
CA PHE A 304 0.21 1.25 0.56
C PHE A 304 0.25 2.12 -0.70
N ILE A 305 -0.18 1.55 -1.82
CA ILE A 305 -0.44 2.25 -3.08
C ILE A 305 -1.95 2.47 -3.18
N ASP A 306 -2.35 3.71 -3.48
CA ASP A 306 -3.71 4.00 -3.92
C ASP A 306 -3.85 3.79 -5.41
N ALA A 307 -5.08 3.50 -5.79
CA ALA A 307 -5.41 2.81 -7.02
C ALA A 307 -6.04 3.74 -8.05
#